data_AF-A0A7C3H3C2-F1
#
_entry.id   AF-A0A7C3H3C2-F1
#
_cell.length_a   1.000
_cell.length_b   1.000
_cell.length_c   1.000
_cell.angle_alpha   90.00
_cell.angle_beta   90.00
_cell.angle_gamma   90.00
#
_symmetry.space_group_name_H-M   'P 1'
#
loop_
_entity.id
_entity.type
_entity.pdbx_description
1 polymer ?
#
loop_
_entity_poly.entity_id
_entity_poly.type
_entity_poly.pdbx_seq_one_letter_code
_entity_poly.pdbx_strand_id
1 'polypeptide(L)'
;MNDLPSLLPDPLDPGEMERTFRRLRGKDEIEAFSQAVQARYARESDNLLLAAWYHRLTYAGEAVKQRVIAWQWAVPLAVLNGLIFWLLSDERFMFEAPDGYDYLPWLLVYWMPIAATFILIYLTATGEGRWRRALVNIGGLGVLSLYVYGAYRQMIPRVAVEQYLGLAAVHLPILAWGAIGLLVLAGRNDAENRFALLLKMLETVVLAGLFVLVGGVFVGITAGLFSVLSVQLPDWVLRLLAAGGAGLIPLAATAILYDPGRPPAAQSFDDGLSKTIALLLRLVLPLSLIVLVVYLAFIPFNFRAPLTNREVLIIYNVMLFAVMALLLGVTPARPADLSASRQRWLRRGVTALAALTAVVGVYALWAIAYRTWHGALTPNRLAFMGWNVINLGLLGYLLVGQWRAAEEAWLPALKRTFAHGAILYVGWALFVVLTTPWLFGRFPDPAFADLPPYIRRAVYGETYPILLKCDSPHIYVLEHGQKRWIKDIPTFEQQGYKWRDVRFVSCEDLRRIPDGPPIPPDAGTPPVPYSPYGPQPTATLPPPTTQP
;
A
#
# COMPACT_ATOMS: atom_id res chain seq x y z
N MET A 1 -7.71 60.72 17.77
CA MET A 1 -6.69 60.34 16.77
C MET A 1 -5.55 59.77 17.59
N ASN A 2 -5.54 58.45 17.77
CA ASN A 2 -4.70 57.81 18.80
C ASN A 2 -3.23 57.81 18.36
N ASP A 3 -2.37 58.40 19.18
CA ASP A 3 -0.91 58.36 19.07
C ASP A 3 -0.41 56.92 19.15
N LEU A 4 -0.11 56.34 17.98
CA LEU A 4 0.79 55.19 17.90
C LEU A 4 2.20 55.72 18.22
N PRO A 5 2.93 55.14 19.20
CA PRO A 5 4.34 55.50 19.41
C PRO A 5 5.10 55.35 18.09
N SER A 6 6.03 56.27 17.80
CA SER A 6 6.79 56.24 16.56
C SER A 6 7.54 54.92 16.43
N LEU A 7 7.01 54.00 15.63
CA LEU A 7 7.58 52.65 15.40
C LEU A 7 8.96 52.69 14.75
N LEU A 8 9.37 53.86 14.26
CA LEU A 8 10.67 54.13 13.66
C LEU A 8 11.45 55.13 14.52
N PRO A 9 12.76 54.88 14.75
CA PRO A 9 13.61 55.80 15.48
C PRO A 9 13.85 57.10 14.69
N ASP A 10 14.09 58.19 15.41
CA ASP A 10 14.51 59.48 14.84
C ASP A 10 15.71 60.03 15.64
N PRO A 11 16.94 60.06 15.07
CA PRO A 11 17.31 59.72 13.69
C PRO A 11 17.22 58.22 13.39
N LEU A 12 17.16 57.87 12.10
CA LEU A 12 17.08 56.48 11.63
C LEU A 12 18.37 55.71 11.97
N ASP A 13 18.25 54.66 12.79
CA ASP A 13 19.33 53.73 13.14
C ASP A 13 19.03 52.30 12.63
N PRO A 14 19.91 51.69 11.80
CA PRO A 14 19.71 50.32 11.30
C PRO A 14 19.57 49.28 12.41
N GLY A 15 20.35 49.41 13.49
CA GLY A 15 20.39 48.45 14.59
C GLY A 15 19.14 48.48 15.45
N GLU A 16 18.58 49.66 15.68
CA GLU A 16 17.33 49.87 16.41
C GLU A 16 16.12 49.43 15.59
N MET A 17 16.07 49.73 14.29
CA MET A 17 15.02 49.22 13.40
C MET A 17 14.97 47.68 13.39
N GLU A 18 16.12 47.00 13.30
CA GLU A 18 16.16 45.53 13.35
C GLU A 18 15.74 44.98 14.72
N ARG A 19 16.17 45.63 15.83
CA ARG A 19 15.75 45.23 17.19
C ARG A 19 14.26 45.43 17.41
N THR A 20 13.68 46.50 16.88
CA THR A 20 12.24 46.78 16.97
C THR A 20 11.47 45.75 16.14
N PHE A 21 11.87 45.52 14.89
CA PHE A 21 11.25 44.51 14.04
C PHE A 21 11.29 43.09 14.65
N ARG A 22 12.42 42.68 15.26
CA ARG A 22 12.54 41.37 15.92
C ARG A 22 11.71 41.22 17.19
N ARG A 23 11.29 42.33 17.80
CA ARG A 23 10.43 42.31 19.00
C ARG A 23 8.95 42.13 18.66
N LEU A 24 8.56 42.43 17.42
CA LEU A 24 7.18 42.27 16.96
C LEU A 24 6.82 40.77 16.93
N ARG A 25 5.67 40.42 17.50
CA ARG A 25 5.17 39.04 17.60
C ARG A 25 3.84 38.86 16.87
N GLY A 26 3.06 39.93 16.71
CA GLY A 26 1.75 39.92 16.07
C GLY A 26 1.76 40.31 14.58
N LYS A 27 0.83 39.77 13.80
CA LYS A 27 0.63 40.13 12.38
C LYS A 27 0.34 41.63 12.23
N ASP A 28 -0.52 42.17 13.09
CA ASP A 28 -0.92 43.58 13.08
C ASP A 28 0.25 44.52 13.43
N GLU A 29 1.17 44.07 14.30
CA GLU A 29 2.36 44.84 14.68
C GLU A 29 3.37 44.92 13.53
N ILE A 30 3.58 43.80 12.82
CA ILE A 30 4.44 43.72 11.64
C ILE A 30 3.87 44.57 10.50
N GLU A 31 2.55 44.56 10.34
CA GLU A 31 1.85 45.37 9.34
C GLU A 31 1.94 46.86 9.66
N ALA A 32 1.74 47.26 10.92
CA ALA A 32 1.94 48.63 11.37
C ALA A 32 3.38 49.12 11.16
N PHE A 33 4.38 48.27 11.44
CA PHE A 33 5.79 48.60 11.16
C PHE A 33 6.05 48.75 9.66
N SER A 34 5.47 47.87 8.83
CA SER A 34 5.57 47.96 7.37
C SER A 34 4.95 49.25 6.83
N GLN A 35 3.77 49.63 7.31
CA GLN A 35 3.12 50.88 6.93
C GLN A 35 3.93 52.10 7.37
N ALA A 36 4.54 52.06 8.57
CA ALA A 36 5.41 53.13 9.04
C ALA A 36 6.66 53.30 8.15
N VAL A 37 7.31 52.20 7.76
CA VAL A 37 8.46 52.22 6.81
C VAL A 37 8.03 52.79 5.46
N GLN A 38 6.88 52.34 4.92
CA GLN A 38 6.37 52.82 3.62
C GLN A 38 6.03 54.32 3.66
N ALA A 39 5.38 54.79 4.73
CA ALA A 39 4.99 56.19 4.89
C ALA A 39 6.20 57.12 5.09
N ARG A 40 7.28 56.65 5.72
CA ARG A 40 8.52 57.43 5.85
C ARG A 40 9.34 57.39 4.55
N TYR A 41 9.42 56.25 3.89
CA TYR A 41 10.09 56.12 2.60
C TYR A 41 9.46 57.01 1.51
N ALA A 42 8.13 57.17 1.51
CA ALA A 42 7.45 58.08 0.59
C ALA A 42 7.82 59.57 0.80
N ARG A 43 8.30 59.94 2.00
CA ARG A 43 8.76 61.30 2.32
C ARG A 43 10.27 61.47 2.16
N GLU A 44 11.04 60.41 2.35
CA GLU A 44 12.50 60.36 2.29
C GLU A 44 12.97 59.28 1.29
N SER A 45 12.63 59.44 0.00
CA SER A 45 12.88 58.44 -1.04
C SER A 45 14.35 58.12 -1.29
N ASP A 46 15.24 59.05 -0.94
CA ASP A 46 16.67 58.96 -1.21
C ASP A 46 17.43 58.21 -0.10
N ASN A 47 16.75 57.85 0.99
CA ASN A 47 17.35 57.15 2.12
C ASN A 47 17.49 55.64 1.84
N LEU A 48 18.73 55.19 1.63
CA LEU A 48 19.05 53.79 1.32
C LEU A 48 18.58 52.78 2.39
N LEU A 49 18.54 53.17 3.66
CA LEU A 49 18.07 52.28 4.74
C LEU A 49 16.57 52.04 4.63
N LEU A 50 15.80 53.09 4.37
CA LEU A 50 14.35 52.99 4.14
C LEU A 50 14.05 52.23 2.85
N ALA A 51 14.82 52.44 1.78
CA ALA A 51 14.69 51.69 0.53
C ALA A 51 14.93 50.18 0.75
N ALA A 52 15.98 49.82 1.49
CA ALA A 52 16.30 48.43 1.82
C ALA A 52 15.18 47.77 2.65
N TRP A 53 14.65 48.47 3.66
CA TRP A 53 13.51 47.97 4.45
C TRP A 53 12.22 47.91 3.65
N TYR A 54 11.93 48.89 2.80
CA TYR A 54 10.77 48.91 1.91
C TYR A 54 10.78 47.69 1.00
N HIS A 55 11.88 47.42 0.31
CA HIS A 55 12.00 46.23 -0.53
C HIS A 55 11.96 44.95 0.31
N ARG A 56 12.67 44.87 1.44
CA ARG A 56 12.63 43.72 2.34
C ARG A 56 11.21 43.39 2.79
N LEU A 57 10.42 44.38 3.20
CA LEU A 57 9.06 44.18 3.73
C LEU A 57 8.05 43.94 2.62
N THR A 58 8.21 44.57 1.46
CA THR A 58 7.36 44.31 0.29
C THR A 58 7.56 42.88 -0.22
N TYR A 59 8.81 42.43 -0.37
CA TYR A 59 9.11 41.06 -0.79
C TYR A 59 8.91 40.04 0.34
N ALA A 60 9.09 40.41 1.61
CA ALA A 60 8.71 39.56 2.73
C ALA A 60 7.18 39.40 2.83
N GLY A 61 6.40 40.46 2.57
CA GLY A 61 4.95 40.40 2.46
C GLY A 61 4.49 39.51 1.31
N GLU A 62 5.22 39.50 0.19
CA GLU A 62 5.00 38.53 -0.90
C GLU A 62 5.42 37.10 -0.54
N ALA A 63 6.50 36.92 0.22
CA ALA A 63 6.92 35.62 0.75
C ALA A 63 5.95 35.09 1.83
N VAL A 64 5.21 35.98 2.49
CA VAL A 64 4.15 35.71 3.47
C VAL A 64 2.75 35.71 2.82
N LYS A 65 2.64 35.69 1.48
CA LYS A 65 1.36 35.32 0.84
C LYS A 65 0.99 33.91 1.29
N GLN A 66 0.15 33.87 2.32
CA GLN A 66 -0.39 32.66 2.92
C GLN A 66 -0.95 31.83 1.78
N ARG A 67 -0.48 30.58 1.68
CA ARG A 67 -1.01 29.61 0.74
C ARG A 67 -2.54 29.62 0.81
N VAL A 68 -3.18 29.99 -0.29
CA VAL A 68 -4.64 29.95 -0.40
C VAL A 68 -5.01 28.60 -0.98
N ILE A 69 -5.62 27.75 -0.15
CA ILE A 69 -6.14 26.46 -0.59
C ILE A 69 -7.32 26.73 -1.53
N ALA A 70 -7.27 26.15 -2.74
CA ALA A 70 -8.34 26.27 -3.73
C ALA A 70 -9.57 25.43 -3.34
N TRP A 71 -10.30 25.85 -2.29
CA TRP A 71 -11.48 25.15 -1.77
C TRP A 71 -12.59 24.96 -2.79
N GLN A 72 -12.71 25.88 -3.76
CA GLN A 72 -13.62 25.77 -4.90
C GLN A 72 -13.41 24.51 -5.74
N TRP A 73 -12.18 23.96 -5.77
CA TRP A 73 -11.87 22.68 -6.41
C TRP A 73 -11.85 21.54 -5.40
N ALA A 74 -11.24 21.75 -4.23
CA ALA A 74 -11.04 20.69 -3.25
C ALA A 74 -12.37 20.14 -2.70
N VAL A 75 -13.33 21.00 -2.33
CA VAL A 75 -14.59 20.54 -1.72
C VAL A 75 -15.45 19.75 -2.71
N PRO A 76 -15.76 20.25 -3.93
CA PRO A 76 -16.62 19.51 -4.85
C PRO A 76 -16.02 18.16 -5.27
N LEU A 77 -14.71 18.13 -5.56
CA LEU A 77 -14.03 16.88 -5.94
C LEU A 77 -13.98 15.89 -4.77
N ALA A 78 -13.81 16.36 -3.52
CA ALA A 78 -13.83 15.50 -2.35
C ALA A 78 -15.21 14.89 -2.16
N VAL A 79 -16.27 15.71 -2.25
CA VAL A 79 -17.67 15.26 -2.16
C VAL A 79 -17.99 14.23 -3.24
N LEU A 80 -17.59 14.48 -4.50
CA LEU A 80 -17.77 13.51 -5.58
C LEU A 80 -17.05 12.18 -5.31
N ASN A 81 -15.81 12.24 -4.81
CA ASN A 81 -15.08 11.03 -4.41
C ASN A 81 -15.79 10.29 -3.26
N GLY A 82 -16.30 11.02 -2.27
CA GLY A 82 -17.11 10.49 -1.17
C GLY A 82 -18.39 9.80 -1.66
N LEU A 83 -19.14 10.43 -2.57
CA LEU A 83 -20.34 9.84 -3.13
C LEU A 83 -20.06 8.56 -3.92
N ILE A 84 -18.93 8.48 -4.63
CA ILE A 84 -18.50 7.24 -5.29
C ILE A 84 -18.14 6.16 -4.27
N PHE A 85 -17.44 6.51 -3.19
CA PHE A 85 -17.13 5.56 -2.12
C PHE A 85 -18.41 5.03 -1.47
N TRP A 86 -19.37 5.91 -1.20
CA TRP A 86 -20.68 5.53 -0.68
C TRP A 86 -21.44 4.59 -1.63
N LEU A 87 -21.42 4.88 -2.94
CA LEU A 87 -22.03 4.03 -3.96
C LEU A 87 -21.36 2.64 -4.00
N LEU A 88 -20.03 2.59 -4.04
CA LEU A 88 -19.26 1.35 -4.15
C LEU A 88 -19.17 0.56 -2.85
N SER A 89 -19.61 1.12 -1.72
CA SER A 89 -19.74 0.40 -0.46
C SER A 89 -21.02 -0.43 -0.37
N ASP A 90 -21.80 -0.51 -1.45
CA ASP A 90 -23.01 -1.34 -1.53
C ASP A 90 -22.66 -2.81 -1.72
N GLU A 91 -23.47 -3.68 -1.13
CA GLU A 91 -23.31 -5.14 -1.23
C GLU A 91 -23.45 -5.64 -2.68
N ARG A 92 -24.07 -4.86 -3.57
CA ARG A 92 -24.09 -5.17 -5.01
C ARG A 92 -22.72 -5.06 -5.69
N PHE A 93 -21.76 -4.37 -5.09
CA PHE A 93 -20.42 -4.17 -5.65
C PHE A 93 -19.39 -5.05 -4.95
N MET A 94 -19.59 -6.36 -5.05
CA MET A 94 -18.70 -7.36 -4.51
C MET A 94 -17.97 -8.10 -5.64
N PHE A 95 -16.72 -8.47 -5.39
CA PHE A 95 -16.01 -9.45 -6.20
C PHE A 95 -16.52 -10.82 -5.80
N GLU A 96 -17.12 -11.51 -6.76
CA GLU A 96 -17.55 -12.89 -6.62
C GLU A 96 -16.38 -13.84 -6.89
N ALA A 97 -16.18 -14.80 -5.99
CA ALA A 97 -15.32 -15.93 -6.22
C ALA A 97 -15.96 -16.89 -7.27
N PRO A 98 -15.18 -17.79 -7.91
CA PRO A 98 -15.70 -18.68 -8.96
C PRO A 98 -16.82 -19.63 -8.51
N ASP A 99 -16.94 -19.86 -7.20
CA ASP A 99 -18.01 -20.63 -6.56
C ASP A 99 -19.27 -19.80 -6.22
N GLY A 100 -19.31 -18.52 -6.62
CA GLY A 100 -20.46 -17.62 -6.47
C GLY A 100 -20.57 -16.93 -5.11
N TYR A 101 -19.54 -17.04 -4.25
CA TYR A 101 -19.51 -16.35 -2.96
C TYR A 101 -18.91 -14.95 -3.08
N ASP A 102 -19.54 -13.98 -2.44
CA ASP A 102 -19.00 -12.64 -2.26
C ASP A 102 -17.72 -12.69 -1.41
N TYR A 103 -16.62 -12.19 -1.97
CA TYR A 103 -15.32 -12.24 -1.33
C TYR A 103 -14.87 -10.87 -0.83
N LEU A 104 -14.82 -9.87 -1.71
CA LEU A 104 -14.21 -8.57 -1.40
C LEU A 104 -15.00 -7.43 -2.03
N PRO A 105 -15.30 -6.33 -1.31
CA PRO A 105 -15.91 -5.15 -1.90
C PRO A 105 -15.04 -4.52 -2.98
N TRP A 106 -15.64 -4.05 -4.07
CA TRP A 106 -14.96 -3.31 -5.13
C TRP A 106 -14.22 -2.09 -4.57
N LEU A 107 -14.82 -1.43 -3.58
CA LEU A 107 -14.23 -0.30 -2.90
C LEU A 107 -12.85 -0.64 -2.31
N LEU A 108 -12.65 -1.81 -1.69
CA LEU A 108 -11.37 -2.17 -1.06
C LEU A 108 -10.24 -2.35 -2.09
N VAL A 109 -10.56 -2.70 -3.34
CA VAL A 109 -9.57 -2.83 -4.41
C VAL A 109 -9.33 -1.50 -5.12
N TYR A 110 -10.40 -0.74 -5.37
CA TYR A 110 -10.37 0.42 -6.26
C TYR A 110 -10.35 1.80 -5.55
N TRP A 111 -10.43 1.86 -4.21
CA TRP A 111 -10.50 3.13 -3.47
C TRP A 111 -9.40 4.12 -3.86
N MET A 112 -8.14 3.65 -3.98
CA MET A 112 -7.02 4.54 -4.23
C MET A 112 -6.89 4.95 -5.72
N PRO A 113 -7.08 4.08 -6.72
CA PRO A 113 -7.22 4.52 -8.12
C PRO A 113 -8.29 5.60 -8.31
N ILE A 114 -9.44 5.45 -7.64
CA ILE A 114 -10.52 6.44 -7.68
C ILE A 114 -10.06 7.74 -7.00
N ALA A 115 -9.59 7.69 -5.76
CA ALA A 115 -9.11 8.87 -5.05
C ALA A 115 -7.98 9.59 -5.81
N ALA A 116 -7.03 8.84 -6.40
CA ALA A 116 -5.96 9.38 -7.22
C ALA A 116 -6.47 10.10 -8.47
N THR A 117 -7.57 9.64 -9.07
CA THR A 117 -8.21 10.34 -10.19
C THR A 117 -8.63 11.76 -9.80
N PHE A 118 -9.32 11.91 -8.66
CA PHE A 118 -9.72 13.22 -8.15
C PHE A 118 -8.52 14.07 -7.71
N ILE A 119 -7.51 13.46 -7.09
CA ILE A 119 -6.26 14.14 -6.74
C ILE A 119 -5.54 14.66 -8.00
N LEU A 120 -5.42 13.86 -9.05
CA LEU A 120 -4.78 14.25 -10.32
C LEU A 120 -5.54 15.43 -10.97
N ILE A 121 -6.88 15.41 -10.96
CA ILE A 121 -7.71 16.52 -11.45
C ILE A 121 -7.45 17.77 -10.61
N TYR A 122 -7.50 17.67 -9.28
CA TYR A 122 -7.25 18.79 -8.37
C TYR A 122 -5.86 19.41 -8.59
N LEU A 123 -4.80 18.60 -8.56
CA LEU A 123 -3.42 19.05 -8.74
C LEU A 123 -3.20 19.70 -10.09
N THR A 124 -3.90 19.23 -11.13
CA THR A 124 -3.80 19.80 -12.47
C THR A 124 -4.55 21.11 -12.61
N ALA A 125 -5.77 21.18 -12.08
CA ALA A 125 -6.63 22.37 -12.16
C ALA A 125 -6.11 23.55 -11.33
N THR A 126 -5.35 23.27 -10.27
CA THR A 126 -4.85 24.29 -9.33
C THR A 126 -3.34 24.51 -9.42
N GLY A 127 -2.64 23.71 -10.23
CA GLY A 127 -1.21 23.81 -10.50
C GLY A 127 -0.91 24.26 -11.93
N GLU A 128 0.09 23.64 -12.56
CA GLU A 128 0.58 24.04 -13.90
C GLU A 128 -0.31 23.62 -15.10
N GLY A 129 -1.53 23.13 -14.89
CA GLY A 129 -2.47 22.84 -16.00
C GLY A 129 -2.04 21.71 -16.95
N ARG A 130 -1.26 20.74 -16.48
CA ARG A 130 -0.71 19.62 -17.30
C ARG A 130 -1.74 18.52 -17.64
N TRP A 131 -2.89 18.90 -18.19
CA TRP A 131 -4.04 18.03 -18.46
C TRP A 131 -3.72 16.79 -19.29
N ARG A 132 -2.88 16.89 -20.33
CA ARG A 132 -2.49 15.72 -21.13
C ARG A 132 -1.84 14.62 -20.27
N ARG A 133 -0.96 15.00 -19.34
CA ARG A 133 -0.29 14.03 -18.46
C ARG A 133 -1.27 13.49 -17.42
N ALA A 134 -2.16 14.33 -16.89
CA ALA A 134 -3.19 13.89 -15.96
C ALA A 134 -4.10 12.84 -16.60
N LEU A 135 -4.60 13.10 -17.82
CA LEU A 135 -5.46 12.17 -18.56
C LEU A 135 -4.76 10.85 -18.87
N VAL A 136 -3.47 10.86 -19.25
CA VAL A 136 -2.70 9.63 -19.47
C VAL A 136 -2.56 8.82 -18.18
N ASN A 137 -2.30 9.48 -17.04
CA ASN A 137 -2.19 8.80 -15.75
C ASN A 137 -3.55 8.22 -15.29
N ILE A 138 -4.64 8.98 -15.44
CA ILE A 138 -6.01 8.52 -15.14
C ILE A 138 -6.39 7.34 -16.04
N GLY A 139 -6.14 7.45 -17.34
CA GLY A 139 -6.38 6.37 -18.30
C GLY A 139 -5.56 5.12 -17.98
N GLY A 140 -4.28 5.28 -17.63
CA GLY A 140 -3.42 4.18 -17.20
C GLY A 140 -3.93 3.46 -15.95
N LEU A 141 -4.38 4.21 -14.94
CA LEU A 141 -5.02 3.62 -13.75
C LEU A 141 -6.35 2.93 -14.09
N GLY A 142 -7.14 3.49 -15.01
CA GLY A 142 -8.37 2.87 -15.51
C GLY A 142 -8.09 1.53 -16.21
N VAL A 143 -7.09 1.50 -17.11
CA VAL A 143 -6.65 0.27 -17.80
C VAL A 143 -6.16 -0.78 -16.81
N LEU A 144 -5.39 -0.39 -15.79
CA LEU A 144 -4.93 -1.31 -14.74
C LEU A 144 -6.11 -1.86 -13.92
N SER A 145 -7.08 -1.02 -13.56
CA SER A 145 -8.28 -1.46 -12.83
C SER A 145 -9.13 -2.44 -13.65
N LEU A 146 -9.31 -2.16 -14.95
CA LEU A 146 -9.99 -3.04 -15.90
C LEU A 146 -9.21 -4.34 -16.13
N TYR A 147 -7.88 -4.28 -16.16
CA TYR A 147 -7.03 -5.45 -16.25
C TYR A 147 -7.23 -6.37 -15.04
N VAL A 148 -7.21 -5.82 -13.81
CA VAL A 148 -7.48 -6.60 -12.60
C VAL A 148 -8.85 -7.28 -12.68
N TYR A 149 -9.88 -6.54 -13.13
CA TYR A 149 -11.23 -7.06 -13.32
C TYR A 149 -11.26 -8.22 -14.34
N GLY A 150 -10.67 -8.02 -15.52
CA GLY A 150 -10.63 -9.04 -16.57
C GLY A 150 -9.79 -10.26 -16.20
N ALA A 151 -8.69 -10.04 -15.47
CA ALA A 151 -7.77 -11.09 -15.06
C ALA A 151 -8.38 -12.00 -13.99
N TYR A 152 -8.99 -11.46 -12.92
CA TYR A 152 -9.55 -12.31 -11.87
C TYR A 152 -10.69 -13.19 -12.39
N ARG A 153 -11.50 -12.68 -13.33
CA ARG A 153 -12.60 -13.43 -13.98
C ARG A 153 -12.11 -14.66 -14.76
N GLN A 154 -10.85 -14.66 -15.18
CA GLN A 154 -10.24 -15.79 -15.89
C GLN A 154 -9.54 -16.77 -14.93
N MET A 155 -9.32 -16.38 -13.68
CA MET A 155 -8.68 -17.23 -12.67
C MET A 155 -9.71 -18.18 -12.04
N ILE A 156 -9.36 -19.46 -12.01
CA ILE A 156 -10.25 -20.51 -11.54
C ILE A 156 -10.11 -20.85 -10.06
N PRO A 157 -8.90 -21.13 -9.53
CA PRO A 157 -8.84 -21.59 -8.15
C PRO A 157 -9.28 -20.44 -7.27
N ARG A 158 -10.29 -20.66 -6.42
CA ARG A 158 -10.77 -19.66 -5.46
C ARG A 158 -9.61 -19.07 -4.67
N VAL A 159 -8.72 -19.93 -4.18
CA VAL A 159 -7.52 -19.51 -3.44
C VAL A 159 -6.61 -18.60 -4.27
N ALA A 160 -6.52 -18.80 -5.59
CA ALA A 160 -5.74 -17.94 -6.47
C ALA A 160 -6.43 -16.58 -6.72
N VAL A 161 -7.77 -16.58 -6.90
CA VAL A 161 -8.59 -15.37 -7.01
C VAL A 161 -8.48 -14.53 -5.74
N GLU A 162 -8.71 -15.15 -4.57
CA GLU A 162 -8.64 -14.48 -3.27
C GLU A 162 -7.26 -13.85 -3.05
N GLN A 163 -6.19 -14.60 -3.32
CA GLN A 163 -4.82 -14.08 -3.23
C GLN A 163 -4.56 -12.95 -4.22
N TYR A 164 -5.02 -13.08 -5.47
CA TYR A 164 -4.82 -12.04 -6.48
C TYR A 164 -5.55 -10.75 -6.14
N LEU A 165 -6.81 -10.81 -5.73
CA LEU A 165 -7.59 -9.65 -5.33
C LEU A 165 -7.02 -8.99 -4.07
N GLY A 166 -6.59 -9.78 -3.09
CA GLY A 166 -5.88 -9.27 -1.92
C GLY A 166 -4.57 -8.56 -2.28
N LEU A 167 -3.80 -9.12 -3.22
CA LEU A 167 -2.60 -8.47 -3.74
C LEU A 167 -2.95 -7.19 -4.51
N ALA A 168 -3.97 -7.19 -5.36
CA ALA A 168 -4.41 -6.01 -6.09
C ALA A 168 -4.81 -4.87 -5.13
N ALA A 169 -5.55 -5.17 -4.06
CA ALA A 169 -5.95 -4.20 -3.05
C ALA A 169 -4.77 -3.49 -2.36
N VAL A 170 -3.62 -4.16 -2.25
CA VAL A 170 -2.39 -3.58 -1.66
C VAL A 170 -1.53 -2.86 -2.70
N HIS A 171 -1.45 -3.38 -3.93
CA HIS A 171 -0.52 -2.86 -4.95
C HIS A 171 -1.13 -1.73 -5.81
N LEU A 172 -2.45 -1.72 -6.04
CA LEU A 172 -3.11 -0.61 -6.76
C LEU A 172 -2.93 0.74 -6.06
N PRO A 173 -2.99 0.86 -4.71
CA PRO A 173 -2.63 2.10 -4.03
C PRO A 173 -1.20 2.59 -4.31
N ILE A 174 -0.23 1.68 -4.39
CA ILE A 174 1.17 2.01 -4.70
C ILE A 174 1.28 2.54 -6.14
N LEU A 175 0.59 1.91 -7.08
CA LEU A 175 0.55 2.35 -8.49
C LEU A 175 -0.16 3.70 -8.64
N ALA A 176 -1.23 3.94 -7.87
CA ALA A 176 -1.94 5.20 -7.83
C ALA A 176 -1.06 6.35 -7.29
N TRP A 177 -0.25 6.12 -6.24
CA TRP A 177 0.79 7.07 -5.82
C TRP A 177 1.86 7.27 -6.88
N GLY A 178 2.27 6.20 -7.56
CA GLY A 178 3.18 6.27 -8.72
C GLY A 178 2.65 7.22 -9.81
N ALA A 179 1.36 7.11 -10.15
CA ALA A 179 0.70 7.96 -11.13
C ALA A 179 0.64 9.44 -10.69
N ILE A 180 0.36 9.72 -9.42
CA ILE A 180 0.47 11.08 -8.84
C ILE A 180 1.91 11.59 -8.97
N GLY A 181 2.91 10.74 -8.66
CA GLY A 181 4.31 11.10 -8.79
C GLY A 181 4.74 11.39 -10.22
N LEU A 182 4.23 10.65 -11.22
CA LEU A 182 4.50 10.91 -12.64
C LEU A 182 3.97 12.29 -13.10
N LEU A 183 2.83 12.73 -12.56
CA LEU A 183 2.30 14.08 -12.81
C LEU A 183 3.13 15.16 -12.10
N VAL A 184 3.45 14.93 -10.84
CA VAL A 184 4.10 15.94 -9.97
C VAL A 184 5.58 16.13 -10.33
N LEU A 185 6.32 15.05 -10.61
CA LEU A 185 7.75 15.08 -10.94
C LEU A 185 8.02 15.40 -12.42
N ALA A 186 6.98 15.63 -13.21
CA ALA A 186 7.10 15.92 -14.62
C ALA A 186 8.03 17.13 -14.85
N GLY A 187 9.12 16.91 -15.60
CA GLY A 187 10.13 17.93 -15.89
C GLY A 187 11.17 18.17 -14.79
N ARG A 188 11.03 17.58 -13.61
CA ARG A 188 11.94 17.73 -12.46
C ARG A 188 12.03 16.42 -11.67
N ASN A 189 12.67 15.43 -12.27
CA ASN A 189 12.69 14.04 -11.80
C ASN A 189 14.05 13.61 -11.22
N ASP A 190 14.69 14.49 -10.47
CA ASP A 190 15.91 14.22 -9.72
C ASP A 190 15.61 13.58 -8.34
N ALA A 191 16.66 13.13 -7.66
CA ALA A 191 16.54 12.43 -6.39
C ALA A 191 15.98 13.30 -5.25
N GLU A 192 16.23 14.61 -5.29
CA GLU A 192 15.75 15.52 -4.25
C GLU A 192 14.24 15.72 -4.37
N ASN A 193 13.74 15.98 -5.58
CA ASN A 193 12.30 16.10 -5.82
C ASN A 193 11.53 14.80 -5.53
N ARG A 194 12.09 13.64 -5.89
CA ARG A 194 11.49 12.33 -5.53
C ARG A 194 11.41 12.14 -4.03
N PHE A 195 12.50 12.40 -3.31
CA PHE A 195 12.53 12.28 -1.85
C PHE A 195 11.53 13.23 -1.19
N ALA A 196 11.50 14.49 -1.61
CA ALA A 196 10.59 15.49 -1.07
C ALA A 196 9.11 15.11 -1.31
N LEU A 197 8.81 14.53 -2.48
CA LEU A 197 7.48 13.99 -2.77
C LEU A 197 7.13 12.83 -1.84
N LEU A 198 8.02 11.86 -1.64
CA LEU A 198 7.78 10.74 -0.73
C LEU A 198 7.52 11.20 0.70
N LEU A 199 8.28 12.19 1.17
CA LEU A 199 8.08 12.77 2.49
C LEU A 199 6.71 13.46 2.60
N LYS A 200 6.29 14.19 1.55
CA LYS A 200 4.94 14.77 1.49
C LYS A 200 3.82 13.75 1.40
N MET A 201 4.01 12.65 0.69
CA MET A 201 3.07 11.53 0.68
C MET A 201 2.94 10.93 2.08
N LEU A 202 4.05 10.74 2.80
CA LEU A 202 4.04 10.27 4.19
C LEU A 202 3.26 11.23 5.11
N GLU A 203 3.52 12.54 5.05
CA GLU A 203 2.77 13.54 5.81
C GLU A 203 1.26 13.47 5.49
N THR A 204 0.93 13.31 4.21
CA THR A 204 -0.46 13.21 3.73
C THR A 204 -1.16 11.98 4.29
N VAL A 205 -0.48 10.83 4.34
CA VAL A 205 -1.00 9.61 4.95
C VAL A 205 -1.21 9.78 6.46
N VAL A 206 -0.28 10.43 7.16
CA VAL A 206 -0.43 10.68 8.61
C VAL A 206 -1.63 11.59 8.89
N LEU A 207 -1.80 12.66 8.12
CA LEU A 207 -2.97 13.54 8.25
C LEU A 207 -4.28 12.82 7.88
N ALA A 208 -4.27 12.04 6.81
CA ALA A 208 -5.41 11.22 6.42
C ALA A 208 -5.80 10.24 7.54
N GLY A 209 -4.82 9.59 8.18
CA GLY A 209 -5.05 8.72 9.33
C GLY A 209 -5.69 9.45 10.51
N LEU A 210 -5.26 10.69 10.80
CA LEU A 210 -5.90 11.53 11.82
C LEU A 210 -7.36 11.84 11.46
N PHE A 211 -7.64 12.19 10.20
CA PHE A 211 -9.01 12.42 9.74
C PHE A 211 -9.88 11.16 9.80
N VAL A 212 -9.33 9.97 9.51
CA VAL A 212 -10.04 8.70 9.68
C VAL A 212 -10.40 8.47 11.14
N LEU A 213 -9.48 8.77 12.07
CA LEU A 213 -9.69 8.57 13.50
C LEU A 213 -10.76 9.54 14.04
N VAL A 214 -10.68 10.82 13.68
CA VAL A 214 -11.71 11.82 14.02
C VAL A 214 -13.05 11.49 13.39
N GLY A 215 -13.06 11.12 12.11
CA GLY A 215 -14.27 10.71 11.39
C GLY A 215 -14.91 9.46 11.98
N GLY A 216 -14.13 8.46 12.35
CA GLY A 216 -14.62 7.24 12.99
C GLY A 216 -15.26 7.51 14.35
N VAL A 217 -14.64 8.37 15.17
CA VAL A 217 -15.24 8.83 16.44
C VAL A 217 -16.54 9.58 16.19
N PHE A 218 -16.57 10.48 15.21
CA PHE A 218 -17.78 11.21 14.84
C PHE A 218 -18.91 10.28 14.39
N VAL A 219 -18.62 9.29 13.55
CA VAL A 219 -19.59 8.26 13.11
C VAL A 219 -20.10 7.46 14.30
N GLY A 220 -19.19 7.01 15.18
CA GLY A 220 -19.54 6.23 16.38
C GLY A 220 -20.42 6.99 17.37
N ILE A 221 -20.09 8.26 17.64
CA ILE A 221 -20.92 9.14 18.49
C ILE A 221 -22.28 9.37 17.84
N THR A 222 -22.33 9.64 16.54
CA THR A 222 -23.59 9.84 15.81
C THR A 222 -24.48 8.61 15.92
N ALA A 223 -23.95 7.42 15.62
CA ALA A 223 -24.68 6.17 15.77
C ALA A 223 -25.15 5.93 17.22
N GLY A 224 -24.30 6.22 18.21
CA GLY A 224 -24.62 6.11 19.62
C GLY A 224 -25.75 7.04 20.06
N LEU A 225 -25.73 8.31 19.63
CA LEU A 225 -26.76 9.30 19.96
C LEU A 225 -28.14 8.88 19.45
N PHE A 226 -28.24 8.40 18.21
CA PHE A 226 -29.50 7.91 17.65
C PHE A 226 -29.95 6.61 18.33
N SER A 227 -29.03 5.71 18.65
CA SER A 227 -29.32 4.46 19.37
C SER A 227 -29.96 4.72 20.76
N VAL A 228 -29.47 5.71 21.50
CA VAL A 228 -30.05 6.11 22.81
C VAL A 228 -31.49 6.59 22.67
N LEU A 229 -31.84 7.21 21.53
CA LEU A 229 -33.21 7.63 21.21
C LEU A 229 -34.08 6.49 20.66
N SER A 230 -33.58 5.25 20.65
CA SER A 230 -34.21 4.10 19.99
C SER A 230 -34.48 4.32 18.49
N VAL A 231 -33.67 5.17 17.85
CA VAL A 231 -33.71 5.42 16.40
C VAL A 231 -32.58 4.62 15.75
N GLN A 232 -32.93 3.64 14.91
CA GLN A 232 -31.96 2.89 14.12
C GLN A 232 -31.67 3.66 12.83
N LEU A 233 -30.41 4.04 12.62
CA LEU A 233 -29.99 4.66 11.37
C LEU A 233 -30.02 3.62 10.24
N PRO A 234 -30.66 3.92 9.09
CA PRO A 234 -30.61 3.03 7.94
C PRO A 234 -29.17 2.78 7.46
N ASP A 235 -28.91 1.59 6.92
CA ASP A 235 -27.56 1.18 6.47
C ASP A 235 -26.95 2.13 5.45
N TRP A 236 -27.77 2.69 4.55
CA TRP A 236 -27.29 3.66 3.56
C TRP A 236 -26.78 4.95 4.21
N VAL A 237 -27.35 5.36 5.36
CA VAL A 237 -26.88 6.51 6.14
C VAL A 237 -25.55 6.19 6.81
N LEU A 238 -25.46 5.03 7.48
CA LEU A 238 -24.21 4.59 8.12
C LEU A 238 -23.07 4.47 7.10
N ARG A 239 -23.34 3.92 5.91
CA ARG A 239 -22.39 3.86 4.80
C ARG A 239 -22.03 5.24 4.27
N LEU A 240 -22.97 6.17 4.17
CA LEU A 240 -22.68 7.54 3.72
C LEU A 240 -21.73 8.22 4.69
N LEU A 241 -21.99 8.10 5.99
CA LEU A 241 -21.15 8.67 7.04
C LEU A 241 -19.76 8.00 7.07
N ALA A 242 -19.69 6.67 6.97
CA ALA A 242 -18.45 5.91 7.02
C ALA A 242 -17.67 5.95 5.70
N ALA A 243 -18.17 5.29 4.64
CA ALA A 243 -17.50 5.21 3.35
C ALA A 243 -17.49 6.56 2.61
N GLY A 244 -18.61 7.28 2.62
CA GLY A 244 -18.68 8.60 2.01
C GLY A 244 -17.77 9.62 2.70
N GLY A 245 -17.78 9.65 4.03
CA GLY A 245 -16.84 10.43 4.83
C GLY A 245 -15.38 10.06 4.56
N ALA A 246 -15.06 8.76 4.52
CA ALA A 246 -13.72 8.27 4.20
C ALA A 246 -13.25 8.70 2.80
N GLY A 247 -14.15 8.78 1.82
CA GLY A 247 -13.82 9.28 0.48
C GLY A 247 -13.47 10.78 0.44
N LEU A 248 -13.89 11.59 1.41
CA LEU A 248 -13.48 13.01 1.46
C LEU A 248 -11.98 13.16 1.80
N ILE A 249 -11.45 12.22 2.58
CA ILE A 249 -10.19 12.35 3.31
C ILE A 249 -8.96 12.48 2.40
N PRO A 250 -8.73 11.62 1.39
CA PRO A 250 -7.51 11.69 0.59
C PRO A 250 -7.32 13.04 -0.10
N LEU A 251 -8.41 13.61 -0.61
CA LEU A 251 -8.35 14.89 -1.29
C LEU A 251 -8.22 16.06 -0.31
N ALA A 252 -8.96 16.05 0.80
CA ALA A 252 -8.84 17.07 1.83
C ALA A 252 -7.41 17.12 2.41
N ALA A 253 -6.83 15.96 2.73
CA ALA A 253 -5.46 15.87 3.23
C ALA A 253 -4.44 16.39 2.20
N THR A 254 -4.61 16.02 0.92
CA THR A 254 -3.74 16.51 -0.16
C THR A 254 -3.87 18.03 -0.34
N ALA A 255 -5.09 18.56 -0.36
CA ALA A 255 -5.35 19.99 -0.54
C ALA A 255 -4.80 20.86 0.61
N ILE A 256 -4.72 20.31 1.83
CA ILE A 256 -4.14 20.96 3.00
C ILE A 256 -2.61 20.91 2.96
N LEU A 257 -2.01 19.76 2.60
CA LEU A 257 -0.57 19.55 2.77
C LEU A 257 0.27 19.81 1.53
N TYR A 258 -0.28 19.68 0.33
CA TYR A 258 0.49 19.76 -0.91
C TYR A 258 0.14 21.00 -1.74
N ASP A 259 1.11 21.89 -2.00
CA ASP A 259 0.92 23.09 -2.83
C ASP A 259 1.17 22.76 -4.33
N PRO A 260 0.14 22.76 -5.19
CA PRO A 260 0.29 22.38 -6.60
C PRO A 260 1.10 23.38 -7.43
N GLY A 261 1.26 24.62 -6.96
CA GLY A 261 2.04 25.66 -7.62
C GLY A 261 3.55 25.56 -7.36
N ARG A 262 4.00 24.64 -6.49
CA ARG A 262 5.41 24.50 -6.12
C ARG A 262 5.95 23.10 -6.46
N PRO A 263 7.22 23.00 -6.90
CA PRO A 263 7.87 21.71 -7.07
C PRO A 263 8.02 21.00 -5.71
N PRO A 264 8.12 19.66 -5.67
CA PRO A 264 8.24 18.90 -4.43
C PRO A 264 9.34 19.40 -3.47
N ALA A 265 10.53 19.71 -3.99
CA ALA A 265 11.65 20.18 -3.16
C ALA A 265 11.40 21.57 -2.54
N ALA A 266 10.50 22.38 -3.11
CA ALA A 266 10.16 23.72 -2.60
C ALA A 266 8.90 23.74 -1.72
N GLN A 267 8.33 22.58 -1.42
CA GLN A 267 7.21 22.47 -0.50
C GLN A 267 7.61 22.94 0.92
N SER A 268 6.64 23.43 1.69
CA SER A 268 6.89 23.77 3.10
C SER A 268 7.07 22.49 3.91
N PHE A 269 8.18 22.36 4.60
CA PHE A 269 8.41 21.33 5.63
C PHE A 269 8.52 21.94 7.04
N ASP A 270 8.33 23.25 7.12
CA ASP A 270 8.52 24.05 8.33
C ASP A 270 7.21 24.35 9.07
N ASP A 271 6.08 23.89 8.53
CA ASP A 271 4.77 24.04 9.15
C ASP A 271 4.71 23.24 10.46
N GLY A 272 3.89 23.69 11.41
CA GLY A 272 3.78 23.08 12.74
C GLY A 272 3.46 21.58 12.68
N LEU A 273 2.60 21.17 11.74
CA LEU A 273 2.26 19.76 11.53
C LEU A 273 3.46 18.92 11.03
N SER A 274 4.16 19.37 9.98
CA SER A 274 5.34 18.65 9.46
C SER A 274 6.43 18.50 10.51
N LYS A 275 6.70 19.56 11.28
CA LYS A 275 7.65 19.52 12.41
C LYS A 275 7.23 18.53 13.48
N THR A 276 5.94 18.48 13.81
CA THR A 276 5.40 17.55 14.79
C THR A 276 5.53 16.10 14.31
N ILE A 277 5.17 15.81 13.07
CA ILE A 277 5.31 14.48 12.47
C ILE A 277 6.78 14.04 12.50
N ALA A 278 7.71 14.89 12.05
CA ALA A 278 9.14 14.58 12.05
C ALA A 278 9.66 14.35 13.48
N LEU A 279 9.21 15.12 14.46
CA LEU A 279 9.59 14.93 15.86
C LEU A 279 9.07 13.60 16.43
N LEU A 280 7.81 13.26 16.15
CA LEU A 280 7.21 12.00 16.58
C LEU A 280 7.99 10.80 16.00
N LEU A 281 8.31 10.82 14.71
CA LEU A 281 9.08 9.74 14.09
C LEU A 281 10.51 9.66 14.64
N ARG A 282 11.15 10.80 14.94
CA ARG A 282 12.47 10.81 15.60
C ARG A 282 12.43 10.29 17.04
N LEU A 283 11.30 10.43 17.73
CA LEU A 283 11.08 9.83 19.05
C LEU A 283 10.91 8.31 18.96
N VAL A 284 10.29 7.82 17.88
CA VAL A 284 10.12 6.38 17.63
C VAL A 284 11.45 5.70 17.29
N LEU A 285 12.41 6.39 16.68
CA LEU A 285 13.73 5.85 16.31
C LEU A 285 14.46 5.08 17.44
N PRO A 286 14.74 5.68 18.63
CA PRO A 286 15.40 4.96 19.71
C PRO A 286 14.56 3.80 20.25
N LEU A 287 13.22 3.94 20.29
CA LEU A 287 12.34 2.85 20.70
C LEU A 287 12.42 1.66 19.74
N SER A 288 12.40 1.91 18.43
CA SER A 288 12.56 0.88 17.40
C SER A 288 13.92 0.17 17.50
N LEU A 289 14.99 0.90 17.82
CA LEU A 289 16.30 0.30 18.06
C LEU A 289 16.27 -0.65 19.26
N ILE A 290 15.70 -0.22 20.39
CA ILE A 290 15.57 -1.07 21.59
C ILE A 290 14.77 -2.34 21.26
N VAL A 291 13.61 -2.19 20.61
CA VAL A 291 12.75 -3.32 20.24
C VAL A 291 13.50 -4.28 19.32
N LEU A 292 14.21 -3.80 18.30
CA LEU A 292 14.97 -4.65 17.38
C LEU A 292 16.13 -5.38 18.06
N VAL A 293 16.85 -4.71 18.97
CA VAL A 293 17.94 -5.34 19.73
C VAL A 293 17.40 -6.45 20.62
N VAL A 294 16.33 -6.16 21.39
CA VAL A 294 15.66 -7.17 22.22
C VAL A 294 15.19 -8.31 21.34
N TYR A 295 14.51 -8.01 20.23
CA TYR A 295 13.99 -9.05 19.35
C TYR A 295 15.07 -9.95 18.77
N LEU A 296 16.19 -9.38 18.30
CA LEU A 296 17.34 -10.13 17.81
C LEU A 296 17.93 -11.06 18.86
N ALA A 297 17.94 -10.67 20.14
CA ALA A 297 18.39 -11.53 21.23
C ALA A 297 17.49 -12.77 21.43
N PHE A 298 16.20 -12.69 21.07
CA PHE A 298 15.26 -13.81 21.16
C PHE A 298 15.30 -14.75 19.95
N ILE A 299 15.84 -14.32 18.80
CA ILE A 299 15.86 -15.12 17.57
C ILE A 299 16.62 -16.46 17.75
N PRO A 300 17.82 -16.53 18.36
CA PRO A 300 18.55 -17.79 18.54
C PRO A 300 17.73 -18.86 19.30
N PHE A 301 16.92 -18.44 20.26
CA PHE A 301 16.07 -19.33 21.06
C PHE A 301 14.78 -19.75 20.33
N ASN A 302 14.39 -19.00 19.30
CA ASN A 302 13.15 -19.20 18.54
C ASN A 302 13.39 -19.36 17.04
N PHE A 303 14.58 -19.85 16.66
CA PHE A 303 15.07 -19.80 15.28
C PHE A 303 14.20 -20.55 14.25
N ARG A 304 13.43 -21.54 14.70
CA ARG A 304 12.53 -22.31 13.81
C ARG A 304 11.13 -21.70 13.68
N ALA A 305 10.77 -20.70 14.48
CA ALA A 305 9.40 -20.15 14.51
C ALA A 305 8.90 -19.64 13.15
N PRO A 306 9.70 -18.94 12.32
CA PRO A 306 9.27 -18.51 10.98
C PRO A 306 9.01 -19.68 10.01
N LEU A 307 9.71 -20.80 10.20
CA LEU A 307 9.60 -21.96 9.32
C LEU A 307 8.25 -22.65 9.51
N THR A 308 7.74 -22.69 10.75
CA THR A 308 6.50 -23.38 11.12
C THR A 308 5.30 -22.45 11.17
N ASN A 309 5.47 -21.19 11.60
CA ASN A 309 4.38 -20.22 11.75
C ASN A 309 4.44 -19.13 10.67
N ARG A 310 3.36 -19.00 9.88
CA ARG A 310 3.22 -17.97 8.83
C ARG A 310 3.02 -16.55 9.39
N GLU A 311 2.43 -16.41 10.57
CA GLU A 311 2.14 -15.11 11.17
C GLU A 311 3.42 -14.36 11.52
N VAL A 312 4.45 -15.10 11.95
CA VAL A 312 5.78 -14.55 12.22
C VAL A 312 6.36 -13.85 10.98
N LEU A 313 6.21 -14.46 9.79
CA LEU A 313 6.67 -13.86 8.53
C LEU A 313 5.85 -12.62 8.15
N ILE A 314 4.55 -12.62 8.40
CA ILE A 314 3.69 -11.46 8.14
C ILE A 314 4.15 -10.29 9.01
N ILE A 315 4.37 -10.54 10.31
CA ILE A 315 4.85 -9.52 11.26
C ILE A 315 6.22 -8.98 10.84
N TYR A 316 7.15 -9.83 10.40
CA TYR A 316 8.45 -9.38 9.91
C TYR A 316 8.36 -8.47 8.69
N ASN A 317 7.48 -8.80 7.74
CA ASN A 317 7.25 -7.94 6.58
C ASN A 317 6.65 -6.60 6.98
N VAL A 318 5.62 -6.60 7.85
CA VAL A 318 5.02 -5.36 8.37
C VAL A 318 6.07 -4.51 9.08
N MET A 319 6.91 -5.13 9.93
CA MET A 319 8.01 -4.45 10.60
C MET A 319 9.01 -3.85 9.60
N LEU A 320 9.37 -4.57 8.53
CA LEU A 320 10.28 -4.08 7.50
C LEU A 320 9.73 -2.82 6.82
N PHE A 321 8.46 -2.82 6.42
CA PHE A 321 7.82 -1.62 5.86
C PHE A 321 7.72 -0.48 6.87
N ALA A 322 7.41 -0.79 8.13
CA ALA A 322 7.34 0.21 9.21
C ALA A 322 8.71 0.88 9.43
N VAL A 323 9.80 0.10 9.43
CA VAL A 323 11.15 0.63 9.52
C VAL A 323 11.50 1.47 8.29
N MET A 324 11.14 1.05 7.08
CA MET A 324 11.41 1.84 5.88
C MET A 324 10.67 3.18 5.90
N ALA A 325 9.41 3.21 6.34
CA ALA A 325 8.65 4.44 6.55
C ALA A 325 9.26 5.32 7.66
N LEU A 326 9.71 4.72 8.75
CA LEU A 326 10.41 5.41 9.83
C LEU A 326 11.72 6.05 9.35
N LEU A 327 12.56 5.29 8.62
CA LEU A 327 13.81 5.81 8.06
C LEU A 327 13.54 6.95 7.08
N LEU A 328 12.48 6.87 6.27
CA LEU A 328 12.05 7.97 5.40
C LEU A 328 11.67 9.22 6.22
N GLY A 329 10.79 9.09 7.22
CA GLY A 329 10.27 10.26 7.94
C GLY A 329 11.18 10.84 9.01
N VAL A 330 12.15 10.07 9.52
CA VAL A 330 13.21 10.56 10.41
C VAL A 330 14.22 11.44 9.66
N THR A 331 14.39 11.19 8.35
CA THR A 331 15.33 11.90 7.48
C THR A 331 14.92 13.38 7.32
N PRO A 332 15.80 14.35 7.62
CA PRO A 332 15.46 15.76 7.51
C PRO A 332 15.25 16.20 6.05
N ALA A 333 14.29 17.11 5.85
CA ALA A 333 14.02 17.70 4.54
C ALA A 333 15.19 18.60 4.11
N ARG A 334 15.75 19.41 5.02
CA ARG A 334 16.90 20.27 4.75
C ARG A 334 18.06 20.02 5.74
N PRO A 335 19.32 20.15 5.30
CA PRO A 335 20.47 20.00 6.19
C PRO A 335 20.46 20.99 7.36
N ALA A 336 19.96 22.22 7.14
CA ALA A 336 19.96 23.29 8.14
C ALA A 336 18.97 23.06 9.31
N ASP A 337 18.10 22.06 9.24
CA ASP A 337 17.05 21.81 10.23
C ASP A 337 17.60 21.30 11.58
N LEU A 338 18.86 20.85 11.62
CA LEU A 338 19.49 20.21 12.77
C LEU A 338 20.90 20.72 13.01
N SER A 339 21.29 20.87 14.28
CA SER A 339 22.68 21.14 14.65
C SER A 339 23.60 19.97 14.28
N ALA A 340 24.88 20.26 14.02
CA ALA A 340 25.87 19.25 13.60
C ALA A 340 25.95 18.05 14.58
N SER A 341 25.86 18.28 15.89
CA SER A 341 25.83 17.20 16.89
C SER A 341 24.61 16.29 16.73
N ARG A 342 23.41 16.86 16.54
CA ARG A 342 22.17 16.10 16.34
C ARG A 342 22.18 15.32 15.03
N GLN A 343 22.74 15.91 13.97
CA GLN A 343 22.90 15.21 12.68
C GLN A 343 23.78 13.96 12.80
N ARG A 344 24.90 14.03 13.53
CA ARG A 344 25.77 12.87 13.76
C ARG A 344 25.07 11.74 14.50
N TRP A 345 24.34 12.05 15.57
CA TRP A 345 23.57 11.04 16.31
C TRP A 345 22.43 10.46 15.49
N LEU A 346 21.75 11.29 14.71
CA LEU A 346 20.71 10.85 13.79
C LEU A 346 21.26 9.87 12.74
N ARG A 347 22.38 10.21 12.10
CA ARG A 347 23.07 9.34 11.14
C ARG A 347 23.41 7.99 11.76
N ARG A 348 23.97 7.99 12.98
CA ARG A 348 24.27 6.74 13.72
C ARG A 348 23.01 5.92 14.00
N GLY A 349 21.94 6.54 14.48
CA GLY A 349 20.67 5.88 14.74
C GLY A 349 20.04 5.27 13.50
N VAL A 350 20.00 6.03 12.39
CA VAL A 350 19.53 5.57 11.08
C VAL A 350 20.36 4.39 10.57
N THR A 351 21.69 4.48 10.68
CA THR A 351 22.61 3.41 10.24
C THR A 351 22.44 2.14 11.07
N ALA A 352 22.35 2.27 12.40
CA ALA A 352 22.12 1.15 13.30
C ALA A 352 20.76 0.49 13.04
N LEU A 353 19.70 1.30 12.88
CA LEU A 353 18.36 0.81 12.60
C LEU A 353 18.33 0.04 11.26
N ALA A 354 18.96 0.60 10.22
CA ALA A 354 19.06 -0.06 8.93
C ALA A 354 19.85 -1.38 9.01
N ALA A 355 20.96 -1.43 9.75
CA ALA A 355 21.78 -2.63 9.91
C ALA A 355 21.03 -3.74 10.66
N LEU A 356 20.41 -3.44 11.80
CA LEU A 356 19.64 -4.42 12.57
C LEU A 356 18.45 -4.94 11.75
N THR A 357 17.77 -4.05 11.03
CA THR A 357 16.65 -4.43 10.17
C THR A 357 17.10 -5.28 8.99
N ALA A 358 18.27 -5.02 8.41
CA ALA A 358 18.83 -5.86 7.36
C ALA A 358 19.12 -7.27 7.87
N VAL A 359 19.63 -7.43 9.10
CA VAL A 359 19.84 -8.75 9.72
C VAL A 359 18.52 -9.50 9.86
N VAL A 360 17.48 -8.86 10.41
CA VAL A 360 16.15 -9.49 10.54
C VAL A 360 15.55 -9.78 9.16
N GLY A 361 15.74 -8.90 8.19
CA GLY A 361 15.26 -9.08 6.81
C GLY A 361 15.93 -10.26 6.10
N VAL A 362 17.24 -10.46 6.28
CA VAL A 362 17.96 -11.62 5.72
C VAL A 362 17.42 -12.91 6.33
N TYR A 363 17.19 -12.93 7.63
CA TYR A 363 16.56 -14.06 8.32
C TYR A 363 15.14 -14.35 7.81
N ALA A 364 14.32 -13.31 7.63
CA ALA A 364 12.97 -13.44 7.08
C ALA A 364 12.97 -13.97 5.63
N LEU A 365 13.86 -13.44 4.78
CA LEU A 365 14.01 -13.87 3.39
C LEU A 365 14.46 -15.33 3.30
N TRP A 366 15.42 -15.74 4.14
CA TRP A 366 15.83 -17.14 4.24
C TRP A 366 14.64 -18.05 4.61
N ALA A 367 13.82 -17.66 5.59
CA ALA A 367 12.65 -18.44 5.98
C ALA A 367 11.61 -18.55 4.85
N ILE A 368 11.36 -17.47 4.11
CA ILE A 368 10.48 -17.48 2.93
C ILE A 368 11.04 -18.41 1.85
N ALA A 369 12.35 -18.34 1.57
CA ALA A 369 13.01 -19.19 0.60
C ALA A 369 12.92 -20.67 1.00
N TYR A 370 13.19 -21.00 2.26
CA TYR A 370 13.08 -22.36 2.79
C TYR A 370 11.66 -22.92 2.63
N ARG A 371 10.63 -22.13 2.99
CA ARG A 371 9.22 -22.53 2.87
C ARG A 371 8.76 -22.66 1.42
N THR A 372 9.37 -21.90 0.52
CA THR A 372 9.12 -21.98 -0.92
C THR A 372 9.76 -23.24 -1.50
N TRP A 373 11.01 -23.53 -1.15
CA TRP A 373 11.73 -24.74 -1.58
C TRP A 373 11.03 -26.04 -1.17
N HIS A 374 10.56 -26.12 0.08
CA HIS A 374 9.87 -27.32 0.59
C HIS A 374 8.36 -27.33 0.28
N GLY A 375 7.82 -26.21 -0.20
CA GLY A 375 6.41 -26.01 -0.53
C GLY A 375 6.21 -25.71 -2.01
N ALA A 376 5.14 -24.97 -2.31
CA ALA A 376 4.93 -24.38 -3.63
C ALA A 376 5.24 -22.88 -3.60
N LEU A 377 5.62 -22.32 -4.75
CA LEU A 377 5.58 -20.89 -4.96
C LEU A 377 4.10 -20.47 -5.03
N THR A 378 3.69 -19.51 -4.21
CA THR A 378 2.33 -18.95 -4.22
C THR A 378 2.38 -17.47 -4.57
N PRO A 379 1.29 -16.87 -5.08
CA PRO A 379 1.20 -15.43 -5.33
C PRO A 379 1.75 -14.57 -4.17
N ASN A 380 1.28 -14.85 -2.95
CA ASN A 380 1.71 -14.12 -1.76
C ASN A 380 3.20 -14.32 -1.44
N ARG A 381 3.73 -15.54 -1.61
CA ARG A 381 5.16 -15.81 -1.37
C ARG A 381 6.04 -15.08 -2.39
N LEU A 382 5.64 -15.05 -3.67
CA LEU A 382 6.34 -14.30 -4.70
C LEU A 382 6.35 -12.81 -4.35
N ALA A 383 5.18 -12.24 -4.05
CA ALA A 383 5.03 -10.83 -3.68
C ALA A 383 5.92 -10.46 -2.48
N PHE A 384 5.84 -11.23 -1.38
CA PHE A 384 6.68 -10.97 -0.20
C PHE A 384 8.17 -11.19 -0.46
N MET A 385 8.54 -12.19 -1.26
CA MET A 385 9.95 -12.42 -1.60
C MET A 385 10.54 -11.21 -2.32
N GLY A 386 9.86 -10.68 -3.35
CA GLY A 386 10.32 -9.48 -4.04
C GLY A 386 10.35 -8.24 -3.16
N TRP A 387 9.36 -8.05 -2.28
CA TRP A 387 9.38 -6.97 -1.28
C TRP A 387 10.58 -7.07 -0.34
N ASN A 388 10.93 -8.26 0.13
CA ASN A 388 12.12 -8.46 0.97
C ASN A 388 13.41 -8.19 0.19
N VAL A 389 13.52 -8.66 -1.05
CA VAL A 389 14.69 -8.42 -1.90
C VAL A 389 14.89 -6.93 -2.16
N ILE A 390 13.83 -6.21 -2.51
CA ILE A 390 13.89 -4.75 -2.73
C ILE A 390 14.32 -4.04 -1.45
N ASN A 391 13.69 -4.35 -0.32
CA ASN A 391 14.01 -3.71 0.94
C ASN A 391 15.42 -4.01 1.44
N LEU A 392 15.87 -5.26 1.36
CA LEU A 392 17.25 -5.62 1.68
C LEU A 392 18.25 -4.97 0.75
N GLY A 393 17.95 -4.88 -0.55
CA GLY A 393 18.75 -4.15 -1.52
C GLY A 393 18.86 -2.66 -1.18
N LEU A 394 17.74 -2.02 -0.81
CA LEU A 394 17.71 -0.62 -0.39
C LEU A 394 18.46 -0.39 0.93
N LEU A 395 18.29 -1.27 1.92
CA LEU A 395 19.02 -1.21 3.19
C LEU A 395 20.52 -1.40 2.96
N GLY A 396 20.92 -2.37 2.12
CA GLY A 396 22.31 -2.57 1.73
C GLY A 396 22.89 -1.35 1.02
N TYR A 397 22.16 -0.78 0.06
CA TYR A 397 22.55 0.44 -0.65
C TYR A 397 22.67 1.64 0.30
N LEU A 398 21.74 1.78 1.27
CA LEU A 398 21.81 2.77 2.34
C LEU A 398 23.09 2.58 3.16
N LEU A 399 23.36 1.38 3.66
CA LEU A 399 24.51 1.08 4.52
C LEU A 399 25.84 1.34 3.81
N VAL A 400 25.98 0.90 2.55
CA VAL A 400 27.16 1.17 1.73
C VAL A 400 27.31 2.67 1.48
N GLY A 401 26.21 3.37 1.19
CA GLY A 401 26.20 4.82 1.02
C GLY A 401 26.61 5.56 2.29
N GLN A 402 26.12 5.14 3.45
CA GLN A 402 26.46 5.72 4.75
C GLN A 402 27.90 5.42 5.16
N TRP A 403 28.45 4.27 4.78
CA TRP A 403 29.83 3.93 5.06
C TRP A 403 30.82 4.71 4.18
N ARG A 404 30.50 4.90 2.89
CA ARG A 404 31.35 5.62 1.93
C ARG A 404 31.24 7.15 2.00
N ALA A 405 30.10 7.67 2.45
CA ALA A 405 29.86 9.12 2.43
C ALA A 405 30.66 9.86 3.51
N ALA A 406 31.30 10.96 3.09
CA ALA A 406 31.81 11.98 4.00
C ALA A 406 30.68 12.59 4.85
N GLU A 407 31.03 13.27 5.94
CA GLU A 407 30.07 13.84 6.89
C GLU A 407 29.11 14.86 6.27
N GLU A 408 29.44 15.47 5.14
CA GLU A 408 28.59 16.41 4.42
C GLU A 408 27.66 15.73 3.40
N ALA A 409 28.03 14.53 2.92
CA ALA A 409 27.36 13.84 1.81
C ALA A 409 26.38 12.74 2.26
N TRP A 410 26.30 12.46 3.56
CA TRP A 410 25.48 11.36 4.10
C TRP A 410 23.98 11.54 3.84
N LEU A 411 23.48 12.77 3.92
CA LEU A 411 22.06 13.08 3.72
C LEU A 411 21.67 12.98 2.23
N PRO A 412 22.40 13.58 1.27
CA PRO A 412 22.18 13.31 -0.15
C PRO A 412 22.26 11.83 -0.53
N ALA A 413 23.13 11.04 0.10
CA ALA A 413 23.20 9.59 -0.11
C ALA A 413 21.91 8.90 0.36
N LEU A 414 21.42 9.26 1.55
CA LEU A 414 20.19 8.72 2.12
C LEU A 414 18.95 9.06 1.28
N LYS A 415 18.81 10.33 0.87
CA LYS A 415 17.73 10.79 -0.02
C LYS A 415 17.72 10.03 -1.34
N ARG A 416 18.91 9.80 -1.93
CA ARG A 416 19.06 8.99 -3.14
C ARG A 416 18.56 7.57 -2.96
N THR A 417 18.79 6.92 -1.82
CA THR A 417 18.27 5.56 -1.58
C THR A 417 16.75 5.50 -1.68
N PHE A 418 16.04 6.40 -1.00
CA PHE A 418 14.57 6.44 -1.07
C PHE A 418 14.05 6.81 -2.46
N ALA A 419 14.74 7.73 -3.15
CA ALA A 419 14.39 8.10 -4.51
C ALA A 419 14.48 6.93 -5.51
N HIS A 420 15.45 6.02 -5.34
CA HIS A 420 15.50 4.76 -6.11
C HIS A 420 14.44 3.77 -5.63
N GLY A 421 14.22 3.70 -4.31
CA GLY A 421 13.20 2.86 -3.69
C GLY A 421 11.81 3.11 -4.26
N ALA A 422 11.43 4.37 -4.47
CA ALA A 422 10.14 4.70 -5.09
C ALA A 422 9.94 4.03 -6.46
N ILE A 423 10.96 4.02 -7.31
CA ILE A 423 10.91 3.40 -8.64
C ILE A 423 10.79 1.89 -8.52
N LEU A 424 11.61 1.28 -7.65
CA LEU A 424 11.59 -0.17 -7.44
C LEU A 424 10.23 -0.63 -6.88
N TYR A 425 9.65 0.14 -5.95
CA TYR A 425 8.34 -0.14 -5.37
C TYR A 425 7.23 -0.09 -6.42
N VAL A 426 7.19 0.96 -7.25
CA VAL A 426 6.20 1.08 -8.33
C VAL A 426 6.38 -0.01 -9.38
N GLY A 427 7.63 -0.27 -9.79
CA GLY A 427 7.96 -1.31 -10.76
C GLY A 427 7.57 -2.71 -10.27
N TRP A 428 7.82 -3.01 -9.00
CA TRP A 428 7.43 -4.28 -8.39
C TRP A 428 5.92 -4.40 -8.23
N ALA A 429 5.23 -3.34 -7.81
CA ALA A 429 3.78 -3.35 -7.74
C ALA A 429 3.15 -3.60 -9.12
N LEU A 430 3.71 -3.01 -10.17
CA LEU A 430 3.27 -3.23 -11.54
C LEU A 430 3.52 -4.68 -11.97
N PHE A 431 4.71 -5.20 -11.68
CA PHE A 431 5.05 -6.60 -11.94
C PHE A 431 4.07 -7.54 -11.26
N VAL A 432 3.82 -7.39 -9.96
CA VAL A 432 2.91 -8.27 -9.20
C VAL A 432 1.51 -8.23 -9.79
N VAL A 433 0.95 -7.05 -10.05
CA VAL A 433 -0.41 -6.92 -10.61
C VAL A 433 -0.49 -7.57 -11.98
N LEU A 434 0.48 -7.33 -12.85
CA LEU A 434 0.47 -7.83 -14.22
C LEU A 434 0.80 -9.31 -14.32
N THR A 435 1.82 -9.83 -13.63
CA THR A 435 2.30 -11.20 -13.87
C THR A 435 1.59 -12.26 -13.04
N THR A 436 1.01 -11.91 -11.89
CA THR A 436 0.36 -12.89 -11.00
C THR A 436 -0.74 -13.71 -11.71
N PRO A 437 -1.64 -13.12 -12.51
CA PRO A 437 -2.64 -13.87 -13.26
C PRO A 437 -2.03 -14.88 -14.24
N TRP A 438 -0.90 -14.58 -14.86
CA TRP A 438 -0.27 -15.47 -15.84
C TRP A 438 0.54 -16.59 -15.18
N LEU A 439 1.14 -16.29 -14.02
CA LEU A 439 1.96 -17.25 -13.29
C LEU A 439 1.11 -18.23 -12.47
N PHE A 440 -0.05 -17.78 -11.96
CA PHE A 440 -0.86 -18.54 -11.01
C PHE A 440 -2.33 -18.68 -11.41
N GLY A 441 -2.79 -17.91 -12.40
CA GLY A 441 -4.09 -18.12 -13.00
C GLY A 441 -4.04 -19.35 -13.88
N ARG A 442 -5.12 -20.13 -13.83
CA ARG A 442 -5.35 -21.25 -14.74
C ARG A 442 -6.63 -20.97 -15.50
N PHE A 443 -6.61 -21.29 -16.79
CA PHE A 443 -7.75 -21.19 -17.69
C PHE A 443 -8.61 -22.46 -17.63
N PRO A 444 -9.95 -22.37 -17.73
CA PRO A 444 -10.80 -23.54 -17.57
C PRO A 444 -10.50 -24.52 -18.68
N ASP A 445 -10.11 -25.74 -18.29
CA ASP A 445 -10.40 -26.86 -19.16
C ASP A 445 -11.94 -26.99 -19.17
N PRO A 446 -12.60 -26.85 -20.32
CA PRO A 446 -14.04 -27.08 -20.44
C PRO A 446 -14.46 -28.42 -19.82
N ALA A 447 -13.56 -29.41 -19.78
CA ALA A 447 -13.79 -30.72 -19.20
C ALA A 447 -14.14 -30.71 -17.70
N PHE A 448 -13.87 -29.63 -16.96
CA PHE A 448 -14.26 -29.50 -15.54
C PHE A 448 -15.67 -28.95 -15.32
N ALA A 449 -16.33 -28.42 -16.35
CA ALA A 449 -17.68 -27.85 -16.24
C ALA A 449 -18.73 -28.92 -15.89
N ASP A 450 -18.54 -30.13 -16.42
CA ASP A 450 -19.48 -31.25 -16.29
C ASP A 450 -19.26 -32.08 -15.01
N LEU A 451 -18.30 -31.72 -14.16
CA LEU A 451 -18.02 -32.46 -12.94
C LEU A 451 -19.08 -32.26 -11.84
N PRO A 452 -19.28 -33.25 -10.95
CA PRO A 452 -20.20 -33.13 -9.82
C PRO A 452 -19.92 -31.87 -8.98
N PRO A 453 -20.95 -31.16 -8.45
CA PRO A 453 -20.76 -29.90 -7.72
C PRO A 453 -19.81 -29.96 -6.51
N TYR A 454 -19.72 -31.12 -5.85
CA TYR A 454 -18.80 -31.34 -4.73
C TYR A 454 -17.35 -31.51 -5.22
N ILE A 455 -17.14 -32.25 -6.31
CA ILE A 455 -15.84 -32.38 -6.97
C ILE A 455 -15.39 -31.04 -7.53
N ARG A 456 -16.29 -30.27 -8.18
CA ARG A 456 -15.99 -28.90 -8.61
C ARG A 456 -15.49 -28.04 -7.45
N ARG A 457 -16.15 -28.08 -6.29
CA ARG A 457 -15.66 -27.35 -5.09
C ARG A 457 -14.29 -27.83 -4.61
N ALA A 458 -14.02 -29.13 -4.60
CA ALA A 458 -12.71 -29.68 -4.26
C ALA A 458 -11.62 -29.29 -5.29
N VAL A 459 -11.98 -29.21 -6.56
CA VAL A 459 -11.12 -28.82 -7.69
C VAL A 459 -10.82 -27.32 -7.68
N TYR A 460 -11.82 -26.49 -7.39
CA TYR A 460 -11.72 -25.04 -7.35
C TYR A 460 -11.12 -24.50 -6.04
N GLY A 461 -11.09 -25.31 -4.98
CA GLY A 461 -10.47 -24.94 -3.70
C GLY A 461 -8.94 -25.12 -3.64
N GLU A 462 -8.32 -25.79 -4.61
CA GLU A 462 -6.96 -26.34 -4.44
C GLU A 462 -5.98 -25.95 -5.55
N THR A 463 -4.70 -25.97 -5.21
CA THR A 463 -3.60 -25.88 -6.18
C THR A 463 -3.27 -27.27 -6.74
N TYR A 464 -3.40 -27.45 -8.07
CA TYR A 464 -2.93 -28.64 -8.80
C TYR A 464 -1.53 -29.12 -8.36
N PRO A 465 -1.27 -30.43 -8.32
CA PRO A 465 -2.15 -31.54 -8.73
C PRO A 465 -3.32 -31.79 -7.78
N ILE A 466 -4.51 -32.11 -8.33
CA ILE A 466 -5.71 -32.41 -7.54
C ILE A 466 -5.75 -33.90 -7.29
N LEU A 467 -5.42 -34.31 -6.06
CA LEU A 467 -5.35 -35.71 -5.67
C LEU A 467 -6.62 -36.10 -4.92
N LEU A 468 -7.36 -37.05 -5.47
CA LEU A 468 -8.62 -37.52 -4.94
C LEU A 468 -8.47 -38.96 -4.44
N LYS A 469 -9.04 -39.20 -3.28
CA LYS A 469 -9.19 -40.52 -2.68
C LYS A 469 -10.60 -40.64 -2.11
N CYS A 470 -11.15 -41.84 -2.09
CA CYS A 470 -12.35 -42.10 -1.29
C CYS A 470 -12.02 -43.14 -0.23
N ASP A 471 -13.02 -43.71 0.43
CA ASP A 471 -12.82 -44.81 1.39
C ASP A 471 -12.45 -46.14 0.68
N SER A 472 -11.44 -46.09 -0.18
CA SER A 472 -10.87 -47.18 -0.96
C SER A 472 -9.34 -47.06 -0.94
N PRO A 473 -8.58 -48.13 -1.24
CA PRO A 473 -7.12 -48.09 -1.20
C PRO A 473 -6.49 -47.24 -2.32
N HIS A 474 -7.27 -46.87 -3.35
CA HIS A 474 -6.75 -46.26 -4.58
C HIS A 474 -6.75 -44.73 -4.53
N ILE A 475 -5.72 -44.13 -5.14
CA ILE A 475 -5.55 -42.69 -5.27
C ILE A 475 -5.62 -42.34 -6.75
N TYR A 476 -6.27 -41.23 -7.05
CA TYR A 476 -6.44 -40.73 -8.41
C TYR A 476 -5.94 -39.29 -8.48
N VAL A 477 -5.28 -38.93 -9.57
CA VAL A 477 -5.06 -37.52 -9.91
C VAL A 477 -6.13 -37.10 -10.90
N LEU A 478 -6.73 -35.92 -10.70
CA LEU A 478 -7.68 -35.35 -11.63
C LEU A 478 -6.94 -34.45 -12.64
N GLU A 479 -7.03 -34.79 -13.91
CA GLU A 479 -6.33 -34.12 -15.00
C GLU A 479 -7.23 -34.09 -16.25
N HIS A 480 -7.40 -32.91 -16.87
CA HIS A 480 -8.27 -32.68 -18.03
C HIS A 480 -9.68 -33.29 -17.90
N GLY A 481 -10.32 -33.12 -16.75
CA GLY A 481 -11.65 -33.68 -16.43
C GLY A 481 -11.68 -35.19 -16.19
N GLN A 482 -10.55 -35.89 -16.28
CA GLN A 482 -10.46 -37.34 -16.11
C GLN A 482 -9.75 -37.71 -14.80
N LYS A 483 -10.21 -38.77 -14.13
CA LYS A 483 -9.49 -39.38 -13.01
C LYS A 483 -8.47 -40.38 -13.54
N ARG A 484 -7.20 -40.17 -13.22
CA ARG A 484 -6.10 -41.07 -13.58
C ARG A 484 -5.66 -41.83 -12.35
N TRP A 485 -5.82 -43.14 -12.36
CA TRP A 485 -5.42 -44.01 -11.25
C TRP A 485 -3.91 -44.02 -11.07
N ILE A 486 -3.43 -43.82 -9.85
CA ILE A 486 -2.02 -43.97 -9.47
C ILE A 486 -1.82 -45.38 -8.96
N LYS A 487 -1.02 -46.17 -9.68
CA LYS A 487 -0.87 -47.62 -9.48
C LYS A 487 -0.55 -48.00 -8.05
N ASP A 488 0.45 -47.33 -7.46
CA ASP A 488 1.00 -47.65 -6.15
C ASP A 488 1.67 -46.43 -5.49
N ILE A 489 2.07 -46.59 -4.23
CA ILE A 489 2.73 -45.54 -3.43
C ILE A 489 4.09 -45.14 -4.02
N PRO A 490 4.96 -46.07 -4.49
CA PRO A 490 6.19 -45.67 -5.17
C PRO A 490 5.96 -44.75 -6.37
N THR A 491 4.95 -45.03 -7.19
CA THR A 491 4.57 -44.16 -8.30
C THR A 491 4.07 -42.80 -7.82
N PHE A 492 3.26 -42.77 -6.76
CA PHE A 492 2.78 -41.53 -6.14
C PHE A 492 3.96 -40.64 -5.70
N GLU A 493 4.95 -41.21 -5.01
CA GLU A 493 6.13 -40.48 -4.52
C GLU A 493 7.06 -40.05 -5.67
N GLN A 494 7.23 -40.89 -6.69
CA GLN A 494 8.03 -40.59 -7.88
C GLN A 494 7.47 -39.39 -8.67
N GLN A 495 6.15 -39.23 -8.72
CA GLN A 495 5.49 -38.07 -9.33
C GLN A 495 5.60 -36.79 -8.45
N GLY A 496 6.25 -36.88 -7.29
CA GLY A 496 6.41 -35.76 -6.36
C GLY A 496 5.13 -35.39 -5.59
N TYR A 497 4.11 -36.26 -5.62
CA TYR A 497 2.86 -36.06 -4.90
C TYR A 497 3.06 -36.21 -3.39
N LYS A 498 2.28 -35.47 -2.61
CA LYS A 498 2.37 -35.48 -1.14
C LYS A 498 1.04 -35.89 -0.53
N TRP A 499 1.08 -36.77 0.46
CA TRP A 499 -0.12 -37.28 1.15
C TRP A 499 -1.03 -36.17 1.72
N ARG A 500 -0.44 -35.06 2.17
CA ARG A 500 -1.20 -33.90 2.69
C ARG A 500 -2.09 -33.23 1.62
N ASP A 501 -1.80 -33.46 0.35
CA ASP A 501 -2.51 -32.87 -0.78
C ASP A 501 -3.64 -33.82 -1.26
N VAL A 502 -3.73 -35.05 -0.71
CA VAL A 502 -4.83 -35.99 -0.98
C VAL A 502 -6.10 -35.53 -0.28
N ARG A 503 -7.21 -35.47 -1.03
CA ARG A 503 -8.53 -35.10 -0.52
C ARG A 503 -9.47 -36.29 -0.55
N PHE A 504 -10.18 -36.46 0.55
CA PHE A 504 -11.22 -37.48 0.66
C PHE A 504 -12.53 -36.96 0.08
N VAL A 505 -13.07 -37.69 -0.89
CA VAL A 505 -14.37 -37.46 -1.52
C VAL A 505 -15.23 -38.73 -1.40
N SER A 506 -16.53 -38.64 -1.67
CA SER A 506 -17.38 -39.83 -1.70
C SER A 506 -16.96 -40.75 -2.87
N CYS A 507 -17.02 -42.08 -2.69
CA CYS A 507 -16.74 -43.01 -3.79
C CYS A 507 -17.80 -42.91 -4.90
N GLU A 508 -19.00 -42.40 -4.59
CA GLU A 508 -20.02 -42.11 -5.59
C GLU A 508 -19.59 -40.96 -6.51
N ASP A 509 -19.17 -39.83 -5.94
CA ASP A 509 -18.72 -38.67 -6.71
C ASP A 509 -17.46 -39.02 -7.52
N LEU A 510 -16.54 -39.79 -6.94
CA LEU A 510 -15.32 -40.22 -7.62
C LEU A 510 -15.62 -41.14 -8.81
N ARG A 511 -16.65 -41.99 -8.74
CA ARG A 511 -17.08 -42.84 -9.87
C ARG A 511 -17.71 -42.06 -11.02
N ARG A 512 -18.31 -40.90 -10.75
CA ARG A 512 -18.93 -40.04 -11.77
C ARG A 512 -17.92 -39.32 -12.66
N ILE A 513 -16.65 -39.30 -12.28
CA ILE A 513 -15.57 -38.69 -13.08
C ILE A 513 -15.11 -39.71 -14.14
N PRO A 514 -14.98 -39.35 -15.43
CA PRO A 514 -14.45 -40.23 -16.47
C PRO A 514 -13.05 -40.77 -16.13
N ASP A 515 -12.76 -42.03 -16.47
CA ASP A 515 -11.42 -42.60 -16.32
C ASP A 515 -10.48 -42.13 -17.44
N GLY A 516 -9.28 -41.70 -17.04
CA GLY A 516 -8.16 -41.41 -17.93
C GLY A 516 -7.08 -42.50 -17.87
N PRO A 517 -6.03 -42.39 -18.69
CA PRO A 517 -4.93 -43.35 -18.66
C PRO A 517 -4.27 -43.38 -17.27
N PRO A 518 -3.98 -44.56 -16.71
CA PRO A 518 -3.39 -44.65 -15.38
C PRO A 518 -1.96 -44.08 -15.35
N ILE A 519 -1.39 -44.03 -14.15
CA ILE A 519 -0.02 -43.61 -13.90
C ILE A 519 0.70 -44.78 -13.21
N PRO A 520 1.70 -45.40 -13.85
CA PRO A 520 2.11 -45.20 -15.25
C PRO A 520 1.07 -45.74 -16.27
N PRO A 521 1.11 -45.36 -17.57
CA PRO A 521 0.08 -45.72 -18.56
C PRO A 521 -0.11 -47.23 -18.79
N ASP A 522 0.90 -48.03 -18.47
CA ASP A 522 0.93 -49.49 -18.57
C ASP A 522 0.43 -50.21 -17.29
N ALA A 523 -0.09 -49.47 -16.31
CA ALA A 523 -0.55 -50.03 -15.03
C ALA A 523 -1.78 -50.95 -15.13
N GLY A 524 -2.45 -50.99 -16.29
CA GLY A 524 -3.66 -51.79 -16.51
C GLY A 524 -4.95 -51.00 -16.33
N THR A 525 -6.07 -51.69 -16.16
CA THR A 525 -7.39 -51.04 -16.02
C THR A 525 -7.51 -50.33 -14.66
N PRO A 526 -7.94 -49.05 -14.62
CA PRO A 526 -8.22 -48.35 -13.37
C PRO A 526 -9.21 -49.14 -12.50
N PRO A 527 -8.92 -49.35 -11.20
CA PRO A 527 -9.84 -50.03 -10.29
C PRO A 527 -11.08 -49.16 -10.05
N VAL A 528 -12.20 -49.80 -9.74
CA VAL A 528 -13.44 -49.07 -9.42
C VAL A 528 -13.36 -48.59 -7.95
N PRO A 529 -13.52 -47.28 -7.67
CA PRO A 529 -13.56 -46.78 -6.30
C PRO A 529 -14.79 -47.32 -5.56
N TYR A 530 -14.58 -48.13 -4.52
CA TYR A 530 -15.64 -48.71 -3.70
C TYR A 530 -15.34 -48.54 -2.21
N SER A 531 -16.35 -48.12 -1.43
CA SER A 531 -16.26 -48.07 0.03
C SER A 531 -16.75 -49.39 0.62
N PRO A 532 -15.95 -50.09 1.44
CA PRO A 532 -16.36 -51.33 2.08
C PRO A 532 -17.54 -51.13 3.06
N TYR A 533 -17.86 -49.88 3.43
CA TYR A 533 -18.93 -49.51 4.35
C TYR A 533 -20.11 -48.76 3.68
N GLY A 534 -20.10 -48.61 2.35
CA GLY A 534 -21.18 -47.97 1.58
C GLY A 534 -22.19 -48.97 1.00
N PRO A 535 -23.35 -48.50 0.48
CA PRO A 535 -24.29 -49.37 -0.22
C PRO A 535 -23.62 -49.99 -1.45
N GLN A 536 -23.62 -51.32 -1.52
CA GLN A 536 -23.12 -52.10 -2.64
C GLN A 536 -23.80 -51.64 -3.95
N PRO A 537 -23.07 -51.41 -5.06
CA PRO A 537 -23.73 -51.28 -6.36
C PRO A 537 -24.51 -52.56 -6.62
N THR A 538 -25.81 -52.41 -6.91
CA THR A 538 -26.66 -53.51 -7.36
C THR A 538 -26.00 -54.15 -8.57
N ALA A 539 -25.57 -55.41 -8.43
CA ALA A 539 -25.12 -56.22 -9.54
C ALA A 539 -26.26 -56.27 -10.57
N THR A 540 -26.04 -55.69 -11.74
CA THR A 540 -26.91 -55.91 -12.90
C THR A 540 -26.81 -57.39 -13.26
N LEU A 541 -27.81 -58.16 -12.83
CA LEU A 541 -28.01 -59.53 -13.30
C LEU A 541 -28.12 -59.50 -14.83
N PRO A 542 -27.42 -60.39 -15.56
CA PRO A 542 -27.61 -60.50 -17.00
C PRO A 542 -29.06 -60.90 -17.31
N PRO A 543 -29.65 -60.42 -18.42
CA PRO A 543 -31.02 -60.75 -18.78
C PRO A 543 -31.17 -62.28 -18.95
N PRO A 544 -32.30 -62.86 -18.52
CA PRO A 544 -32.51 -64.30 -18.63
C PRO A 544 -32.48 -64.71 -20.10
N THR A 545 -31.61 -65.68 -20.41
CA THR A 545 -31.55 -66.36 -21.69
C THR A 545 -32.88 -67.02 -22.00
N THR A 546 -33.56 -66.52 -23.03
CA THR A 546 -34.71 -67.20 -23.65
C THR A 546 -34.21 -68.11 -24.77
N GLN A 547 -34.34 -69.43 -24.59
CA GLN A 547 -34.39 -70.43 -25.68
C GLN A 547 -35.07 -71.72 -25.17
N PRO A 548 -35.66 -72.53 -26.06
CA PRO A 548 -36.72 -72.23 -27.02
C PRO A 548 -38.11 -72.63 -26.50
#